data_AF-A0A1F7LXD9-F1
#
_entry.id   AF-A0A1F7LXD9-F1
#
_cell.length_a   1.000
_cell.length_b   1.000
_cell.length_c   1.000
_cell.angle_alpha   90.00
_cell.angle_beta   90.00
_cell.angle_gamma   90.00
#
_symmetry.space_group_name_H-M   'P 1'
#
loop_
_entity.id
_entity.type
_entity.pdbx_description
1 polymer ?
#
loop_
_entity_poly.entity_id
_entity_poly.type
_entity_poly.pdbx_seq_one_letter_code
_entity_poly.pdbx_strand_id
1 'polypeptide(L)'
;MSSDIAVVIEHLEGALAEVSFEMLAKGRELAAAGGGQLWGVLIGHDVTRLAGELGAADGVAVVEHAALAHYTPEAYERAAAAALQALGPRVALVASSSMGLDLAAGLSGTLGWPLCGYCKDVTLTGGTLSAVSQIYGGKLMATAEVPGEHAVCAMLPGAAAASAGRKSGTTPLREIPAPALDSLRMRFKRLIQPEAGDVDITRESVLVSVGRGIGSQDNLAVVEELAQALGAAVSSSRPIVDQGWLPKSRQVGKSGLSVKPKLYLAVGISGAPEHIEGMRGAELIVAINTDPSAPIFDVAHYGVVSDLFDVLPALTEKIKSQA
;
A
#
# COMPACT_ATOMS: atom_id res chain seq x y z
N MET A 1 15.96 -25.10 -13.94
CA MET A 1 14.88 -24.30 -13.33
C MET A 1 15.35 -22.86 -13.28
N SER A 2 14.52 -21.91 -13.70
CA SER A 2 14.87 -20.49 -13.62
C SER A 2 14.97 -20.08 -12.14
N SER A 3 15.96 -19.26 -11.81
CA SER A 3 16.06 -18.57 -10.50
C SER A 3 15.63 -17.11 -10.61
N ASP A 4 15.15 -16.69 -11.78
CA ASP A 4 14.81 -15.30 -12.04
C ASP A 4 13.59 -14.89 -11.21
N ILE A 5 13.54 -13.62 -10.84
CA ILE A 5 12.45 -13.02 -10.08
C ILE A 5 11.81 -11.95 -10.95
N ALA A 6 10.50 -11.98 -11.08
CA ALA A 6 9.75 -10.94 -11.76
C ALA A 6 8.97 -10.10 -10.75
N VAL A 7 8.94 -8.79 -10.92
CA VAL A 7 8.14 -7.86 -10.13
C VAL A 7 7.13 -7.19 -11.04
N VAL A 8 5.83 -7.32 -10.76
CA VAL A 8 4.81 -6.55 -11.48
C VAL A 8 4.85 -5.11 -10.99
N ILE A 9 5.13 -4.18 -11.90
CA ILE A 9 5.32 -2.77 -11.60
C ILE A 9 3.97 -2.06 -11.63
N GLU A 10 3.62 -1.43 -10.50
CA GLU A 10 2.47 -0.55 -10.40
C GLU A 10 2.85 0.88 -10.74
N HIS A 11 1.96 1.53 -11.49
CA HIS A 11 2.02 2.95 -11.80
C HIS A 11 0.59 3.49 -11.93
N LEU A 12 0.45 4.79 -11.70
CA LEU A 12 -0.80 5.52 -11.87
C LEU A 12 -0.47 6.87 -12.51
N GLU A 13 -1.22 7.23 -13.55
CA GLU A 13 -1.08 8.51 -14.26
C GLU A 13 0.36 8.83 -14.69
N GLY A 14 1.12 7.78 -15.04
CA GLY A 14 2.47 7.94 -15.54
C GLY A 14 3.53 8.19 -14.45
N ALA A 15 3.21 7.89 -13.19
CA ALA A 15 4.15 7.87 -12.08
C ALA A 15 4.20 6.46 -11.46
N LEU A 16 5.40 5.95 -11.22
CA LEU A 16 5.60 4.67 -10.56
C LEU A 16 5.16 4.74 -9.09
N ALA A 17 4.43 3.72 -8.65
CA ALA A 17 4.03 3.60 -7.25
C ALA A 17 5.25 3.27 -6.37
N GLU A 18 5.26 3.78 -5.14
CA GLU A 18 6.37 3.55 -4.20
C GLU A 18 6.59 2.05 -3.93
N VAL A 19 5.49 1.30 -3.83
CA VAL A 19 5.51 -0.13 -3.58
C VAL A 19 6.25 -0.93 -4.66
N SER A 20 6.28 -0.43 -5.92
CA SER A 20 7.06 -1.06 -6.99
C SER A 20 8.55 -1.09 -6.66
N PHE A 21 9.08 -0.03 -6.02
CA PHE A 21 10.48 0.02 -5.60
C PHE A 21 10.75 -0.88 -4.40
N GLU A 22 9.81 -0.98 -3.46
CA GLU A 22 9.93 -1.96 -2.35
C GLU A 22 9.99 -3.39 -2.90
N MET A 23 9.14 -3.71 -3.89
CA MET A 23 9.12 -5.02 -4.52
C MET A 23 10.40 -5.31 -5.31
N LEU A 24 10.97 -4.31 -6.00
CA LEU A 24 12.27 -4.45 -6.65
C LEU A 24 13.39 -4.70 -5.65
N ALA A 25 13.37 -4.02 -4.49
CA ALA A 25 14.35 -4.27 -3.43
C ALA A 25 14.27 -5.72 -2.93
N LYS A 26 13.06 -6.21 -2.64
CA LYS A 26 12.87 -7.61 -2.20
C LYS A 26 13.19 -8.61 -3.30
N GLY A 27 12.82 -8.29 -4.54
CA GLY A 27 13.12 -9.13 -5.70
C GLY A 27 14.61 -9.25 -5.94
N ARG A 28 15.40 -8.19 -5.71
CA ARG A 28 16.87 -8.21 -5.82
C ARG A 28 17.48 -9.15 -4.79
N GLU A 29 17.00 -9.11 -3.55
CA GLU A 29 17.44 -10.03 -2.49
C GLU A 29 17.21 -11.49 -2.89
N LEU A 30 16.01 -11.81 -3.38
CA LEU A 30 15.64 -13.16 -3.83
C LEU A 30 16.45 -13.61 -5.05
N ALA A 31 16.63 -12.73 -6.04
CA ALA A 31 17.39 -13.03 -7.24
C ALA A 31 18.85 -13.32 -6.89
N ALA A 32 19.45 -12.54 -5.99
CA ALA A 32 20.81 -12.77 -5.51
C ALA A 32 20.94 -14.10 -4.74
N ALA A 33 19.97 -14.44 -3.88
CA ALA A 33 19.96 -15.69 -3.13
C ALA A 33 19.81 -16.93 -4.05
N GLY A 34 19.06 -16.80 -5.14
CA GLY A 34 18.86 -17.86 -6.14
C GLY A 34 19.89 -17.89 -7.26
N GLY A 35 20.73 -16.86 -7.40
CA GLY A 35 21.65 -16.67 -8.53
C GLY A 35 20.95 -16.36 -9.87
N GLY A 36 19.76 -15.77 -9.84
CA GLY A 36 18.97 -15.39 -11.03
C GLY A 36 18.98 -13.89 -11.32
N GLN A 37 18.24 -13.50 -12.36
CA GLN A 37 18.04 -12.10 -12.75
C GLN A 37 16.77 -11.52 -12.14
N LEU A 38 16.77 -10.21 -11.89
CA LEU A 38 15.59 -9.44 -11.51
C LEU A 38 14.97 -8.77 -12.73
N TRP A 39 13.70 -9.06 -12.99
CA TRP A 39 12.90 -8.45 -14.06
C TRP A 39 11.80 -7.55 -13.49
N GLY A 40 11.68 -6.33 -14.02
CA GLY A 40 10.47 -5.52 -13.86
C GLY A 40 9.47 -5.86 -14.97
N VAL A 41 8.21 -6.09 -14.64
CA VAL A 41 7.12 -6.28 -15.61
C VAL A 41 6.29 -5.00 -15.64
N LEU A 42 6.45 -4.22 -16.71
CA LEU A 42 5.85 -2.90 -16.88
C LEU A 42 4.72 -2.99 -17.92
N ILE A 43 3.49 -2.73 -17.49
CA ILE A 43 2.27 -2.91 -18.29
C ILE A 43 1.55 -1.57 -18.39
N GLY A 44 1.19 -1.15 -19.60
CA GLY A 44 0.38 0.05 -19.77
C GLY A 44 0.31 0.56 -21.21
N HIS A 45 0.08 1.85 -21.36
CA HIS A 45 0.15 2.57 -22.63
C HIS A 45 1.16 3.71 -22.49
N ASP A 46 2.12 3.82 -23.41
CA ASP A 46 3.20 4.81 -23.38
C ASP A 46 3.98 4.82 -22.05
N VAL A 47 4.19 3.63 -21.50
CA VAL A 47 4.87 3.39 -20.22
C VAL A 47 6.35 3.11 -20.37
N THR A 48 6.86 2.79 -21.56
CA THR A 48 8.27 2.53 -21.84
C THR A 48 9.18 3.63 -21.29
N ARG A 49 8.71 4.88 -21.30
CA ARG A 49 9.40 6.04 -20.73
C ARG A 49 9.71 5.92 -19.22
N LEU A 50 8.94 5.13 -18.48
CA LEU A 50 9.11 4.90 -17.04
C LEU A 50 10.22 3.88 -16.74
N ALA A 51 10.66 3.10 -17.73
CA ALA A 51 11.63 2.03 -17.51
C ALA A 51 12.99 2.53 -17.00
N GLY A 52 13.35 3.79 -17.31
CA GLY A 52 14.57 4.42 -16.81
C GLY A 52 14.63 4.62 -15.29
N GLU A 53 13.48 4.54 -14.61
CA GLU A 53 13.38 4.60 -13.14
C GLU A 53 13.52 3.22 -12.47
N LEU A 54 13.53 2.14 -13.27
CA LEU A 54 13.58 0.74 -12.82
C LEU A 54 15.00 0.16 -12.87
N GLY A 55 16.03 0.99 -12.72
CA GLY A 55 17.46 0.64 -12.79
C GLY A 55 17.96 -0.30 -11.70
N ALA A 56 17.11 -0.71 -10.75
CA ALA A 56 17.40 -1.79 -9.81
C ALA A 56 17.19 -3.18 -10.43
N ALA A 57 16.38 -3.30 -11.49
CA ALA A 57 16.19 -4.52 -12.25
C ALA A 57 17.34 -4.76 -13.25
N ASP A 58 17.59 -6.01 -13.60
CA ASP A 58 18.53 -6.40 -14.66
C ASP A 58 17.90 -6.25 -16.06
N GLY A 59 16.57 -6.28 -16.13
CA GLY A 59 15.79 -6.10 -17.35
C GLY A 59 14.36 -5.64 -17.05
N VAL A 60 13.71 -5.00 -18.03
CA VAL A 60 12.28 -4.64 -17.96
C VAL A 60 11.54 -5.31 -19.11
N ALA A 61 10.61 -6.19 -18.78
CA ALA A 61 9.64 -6.72 -19.73
C ALA A 61 8.49 -5.72 -19.87
N VAL A 62 8.28 -5.20 -21.08
CA VAL A 62 7.28 -4.17 -21.35
C VAL A 62 6.14 -4.77 -22.16
N VAL A 63 4.90 -4.60 -21.70
CA VAL A 63 3.68 -4.90 -22.45
C VAL A 63 2.92 -3.60 -22.68
N GLU A 64 2.94 -3.10 -23.92
CA GLU A 64 2.24 -1.88 -24.29
C GLU A 64 1.02 -2.13 -25.17
N HIS A 65 -0.11 -1.51 -24.80
CA HIS A 65 -1.32 -1.51 -25.61
C HIS A 65 -2.26 -0.38 -25.20
N ALA A 66 -3.01 0.21 -26.14
CA ALA A 66 -3.95 1.28 -25.83
C ALA A 66 -5.04 0.87 -24.82
N ALA A 67 -5.47 -0.40 -24.83
CA ALA A 67 -6.41 -0.96 -23.86
C ALA A 67 -5.85 -1.05 -22.42
N LEU A 68 -4.55 -0.84 -22.24
CA LEU A 68 -3.85 -0.83 -20.94
C LEU A 68 -3.58 0.60 -20.45
N ALA A 69 -4.16 1.63 -21.07
CA ALA A 69 -4.01 3.02 -20.61
C ALA A 69 -4.52 3.26 -19.19
N HIS A 70 -5.52 2.48 -18.76
CA HIS A 70 -6.03 2.47 -17.39
C HIS A 70 -6.12 1.05 -16.87
N TYR A 71 -5.91 0.90 -15.56
CA TYR A 71 -6.09 -0.39 -14.91
C TYR A 71 -7.50 -0.92 -15.11
N THR A 72 -7.60 -2.10 -15.72
CA THR A 72 -8.77 -2.95 -15.66
C THR A 72 -8.30 -4.38 -15.38
N PRO A 73 -8.97 -5.10 -14.46
CA PRO A 73 -8.46 -6.38 -13.95
C PRO A 73 -8.14 -7.38 -15.07
N GLU A 74 -9.12 -7.62 -15.96
CA GLU A 74 -9.00 -8.60 -17.03
C GLU A 74 -7.90 -8.27 -18.05
N ALA A 75 -7.71 -6.99 -18.39
CA ALA A 75 -6.70 -6.60 -19.37
C ALA A 75 -5.29 -6.74 -18.80
N TYR A 76 -5.10 -6.24 -17.57
CA TYR A 76 -3.80 -6.31 -16.89
C TYR A 76 -3.43 -7.75 -16.52
N GLU A 77 -4.39 -8.59 -16.11
CA GLU A 77 -4.15 -10.01 -15.84
C GLU A 77 -3.64 -10.72 -17.09
N ARG A 78 -4.30 -10.56 -18.25
CA ARG A 78 -3.86 -11.16 -19.52
C ARG A 78 -2.46 -10.70 -19.91
N ALA A 79 -2.19 -9.40 -19.80
CA ALA A 79 -0.89 -8.82 -20.13
C ALA A 79 0.23 -9.31 -19.20
N ALA A 80 -0.03 -9.31 -17.88
CA ALA A 80 0.91 -9.81 -16.88
C ALA A 80 1.17 -11.31 -17.07
N ALA A 81 0.13 -12.11 -17.32
CA ALA A 81 0.28 -13.53 -17.60
C ALA A 81 1.17 -13.78 -18.83
N ALA A 82 0.98 -13.04 -19.92
CA ALA A 82 1.81 -13.17 -21.12
C ALA A 82 3.29 -12.85 -20.84
N ALA A 83 3.57 -11.77 -20.09
CA ALA A 83 4.94 -11.42 -19.71
C ALA A 83 5.57 -12.46 -18.77
N LEU A 84 4.82 -12.92 -17.76
CA LEU A 84 5.30 -13.90 -16.80
C LEU A 84 5.55 -15.27 -17.45
N GLN A 85 4.71 -15.70 -18.40
CA GLN A 85 4.96 -16.90 -19.21
C GLN A 85 6.21 -16.77 -20.08
N ALA A 86 6.42 -15.60 -20.70
CA ALA A 86 7.58 -15.35 -21.54
C ALA A 86 8.91 -15.27 -20.77
N LEU A 87 8.85 -14.88 -19.48
CA LEU A 87 9.99 -14.81 -18.57
C LEU A 87 10.25 -16.13 -17.83
N GLY A 88 9.20 -16.85 -17.43
CA GLY A 88 9.29 -18.07 -16.61
C GLY A 88 10.04 -17.90 -15.28
N PRO A 89 9.75 -16.89 -14.45
CA PRO A 89 10.48 -16.62 -13.20
C PRO A 89 10.18 -17.65 -12.11
N ARG A 90 11.12 -17.88 -11.19
CA ARG A 90 10.90 -18.64 -9.96
C ARG A 90 9.78 -18.04 -9.10
N VAL A 91 9.74 -16.71 -9.01
CA VAL A 91 8.74 -15.96 -8.25
C VAL A 91 8.27 -14.74 -9.04
N ALA A 92 6.96 -14.55 -9.12
CA ALA A 92 6.33 -13.28 -9.47
C ALA A 92 5.91 -12.56 -8.19
N LEU A 93 6.59 -11.46 -7.87
CA LEU A 93 6.22 -10.57 -6.78
C LEU A 93 5.16 -9.57 -7.28
N VAL A 94 4.09 -9.45 -6.52
CA VAL A 94 3.07 -8.41 -6.68
C VAL A 94 2.87 -7.73 -5.33
N ALA A 95 2.57 -6.44 -5.34
CA ALA A 95 2.22 -5.75 -4.11
C ALA A 95 0.83 -6.19 -3.61
N SER A 96 0.61 -6.30 -2.31
CA SER A 96 -0.73 -6.46 -1.73
C SER A 96 -1.47 -5.12 -1.68
N SER A 97 -1.44 -4.38 -2.79
CA SER A 97 -2.23 -3.17 -3.02
C SER A 97 -3.64 -3.54 -3.48
N SER A 98 -4.49 -2.54 -3.74
CA SER A 98 -5.79 -2.80 -4.39
C SER A 98 -5.63 -3.41 -5.78
N MET A 99 -4.58 -3.02 -6.53
CA MET A 99 -4.30 -3.56 -7.86
C MET A 99 -3.71 -4.97 -7.76
N GLY A 100 -2.67 -5.14 -6.95
CA GLY A 100 -1.97 -6.41 -6.90
C GLY A 100 -2.74 -7.53 -6.21
N LEU A 101 -3.62 -7.24 -5.24
CA LEU A 101 -4.53 -8.26 -4.68
C LEU A 101 -5.51 -8.80 -5.74
N ASP A 102 -5.98 -7.94 -6.62
CA ASP A 102 -6.88 -8.29 -7.72
C ASP A 102 -6.12 -9.10 -8.80
N LEU A 103 -4.90 -8.68 -9.16
CA LEU A 103 -4.05 -9.42 -10.11
C LEU A 103 -3.56 -10.76 -9.58
N ALA A 104 -3.17 -10.87 -8.31
CA ALA A 104 -2.50 -12.05 -7.78
C ALA A 104 -3.34 -13.32 -7.94
N ALA A 105 -4.63 -13.22 -7.61
CA ALA A 105 -5.56 -14.34 -7.70
C ALA A 105 -5.83 -14.74 -9.15
N GLY A 106 -6.03 -13.76 -10.04
CA GLY A 106 -6.22 -14.00 -11.48
C GLY A 106 -4.98 -14.69 -12.08
N LEU A 107 -3.79 -14.15 -11.82
CA LEU A 107 -2.53 -14.72 -12.27
C LEU A 107 -2.33 -16.16 -11.80
N SER A 108 -2.61 -16.45 -10.53
CA SER A 108 -2.52 -17.81 -10.01
C SER A 108 -3.45 -18.78 -10.75
N GLY A 109 -4.71 -18.38 -10.99
CA GLY A 109 -5.68 -19.18 -11.74
C GLY A 109 -5.29 -19.38 -13.21
N THR A 110 -4.86 -18.31 -13.88
CA THR A 110 -4.51 -18.33 -15.31
C THR A 110 -3.20 -19.08 -15.59
N LEU A 111 -2.21 -18.95 -14.70
CA LEU A 111 -0.89 -19.59 -14.87
C LEU A 111 -0.81 -20.98 -14.22
N GLY A 112 -1.74 -21.31 -13.33
CA GLY A 112 -1.68 -22.52 -12.51
C GLY A 112 -0.58 -22.49 -11.45
N TRP A 113 -0.06 -21.30 -11.11
CA TRP A 113 1.01 -21.14 -10.12
C TRP A 113 0.43 -20.97 -8.72
N PRO A 114 1.01 -21.59 -7.67
CA PRO A 114 0.65 -21.34 -6.29
C PRO A 114 0.69 -19.84 -5.93
N LEU A 115 -0.29 -19.39 -5.14
CA LEU A 115 -0.36 -18.05 -4.60
C LEU A 115 -0.07 -18.05 -3.09
N CYS A 116 0.90 -17.24 -2.67
CA CYS A 116 1.07 -16.86 -1.27
C CYS A 116 0.59 -15.42 -1.09
N GLY A 117 -0.47 -15.23 -0.30
CA GLY A 117 -1.09 -13.92 -0.05
C GLY A 117 -0.61 -13.28 1.25
N TYR A 118 -0.65 -11.94 1.31
CA TYR A 118 -0.30 -11.18 2.52
C TYR A 118 1.09 -11.53 3.08
N CYS A 119 2.06 -11.77 2.19
CA CYS A 119 3.42 -12.12 2.56
C CYS A 119 4.11 -10.90 3.21
N LYS A 120 4.51 -11.05 4.46
CA LYS A 120 5.41 -10.11 5.12
C LYS A 120 6.85 -10.31 4.63
N ASP A 121 7.22 -11.55 4.36
CA ASP A 121 8.56 -11.91 3.90
C ASP A 121 8.51 -13.14 2.99
N VAL A 122 9.48 -13.24 2.09
CA VAL A 122 9.71 -14.38 1.20
C VAL A 122 11.21 -14.61 1.14
N THR A 123 11.64 -15.86 1.27
CA THR A 123 13.06 -16.22 1.26
C THR A 123 13.29 -17.40 0.32
N LEU A 124 14.48 -17.43 -0.29
CA LEU A 124 14.92 -18.51 -1.15
C LEU A 124 16.24 -19.05 -0.61
N THR A 125 16.21 -20.26 -0.04
CA THR A 125 17.39 -20.88 0.59
C THR A 125 17.59 -22.27 0.02
N GLY A 126 18.74 -22.53 -0.60
CA GLY A 126 19.04 -23.83 -1.19
C GLY A 126 18.04 -24.26 -2.27
N GLY A 127 17.38 -23.32 -2.95
CA GLY A 127 16.32 -23.56 -3.94
C GLY A 127 14.91 -23.70 -3.36
N THR A 128 14.78 -23.85 -2.04
CA THR A 128 13.49 -23.91 -1.35
C THR A 128 12.94 -22.50 -1.14
N LEU A 129 11.73 -22.26 -1.65
CA LEU A 129 11.00 -21.01 -1.49
C LEU A 129 10.13 -21.09 -0.23
N SER A 130 10.27 -20.12 0.67
CA SER A 130 9.47 -20.02 1.90
C SER A 130 8.82 -18.66 1.99
N ALA A 131 7.53 -18.62 2.32
CA ALA A 131 6.76 -17.40 2.50
C ALA A 131 6.24 -17.28 3.93
N VAL A 132 6.37 -16.09 4.52
CA VAL A 132 5.81 -15.74 5.82
C VAL A 132 4.60 -14.85 5.59
N SER A 133 3.41 -15.36 5.84
CA SER A 133 2.14 -14.67 5.56
C SER A 133 1.45 -14.20 6.83
N GLN A 134 0.86 -13.02 6.79
CA GLN A 134 -0.02 -12.53 7.85
C GLN A 134 -1.42 -13.13 7.69
N ILE A 135 -1.89 -13.81 8.73
CA ILE A 135 -3.25 -14.36 8.78
C ILE A 135 -3.96 -13.88 10.06
N TYR A 136 -5.29 -13.96 10.07
CA TYR A 136 -6.14 -13.46 11.15
C TYR A 136 -5.89 -11.98 11.50
N GLY A 137 -5.75 -11.12 10.49
CA GLY A 137 -5.50 -9.68 10.67
C GLY A 137 -4.14 -9.38 11.30
N GLY A 138 -3.12 -10.17 10.94
CA GLY A 138 -1.76 -10.02 11.45
C GLY A 138 -1.50 -10.60 12.85
N LYS A 139 -2.51 -11.23 13.48
CA LYS A 139 -2.36 -11.88 14.80
C LYS A 139 -1.48 -13.13 14.75
N LEU A 140 -1.42 -13.78 13.61
CA LEU A 140 -0.60 -14.97 13.40
C LEU A 140 0.27 -14.77 12.15
N MET A 141 1.52 -15.21 12.27
CA MET A 141 2.47 -15.31 11.15
C MET A 141 2.59 -16.78 10.79
N ALA A 142 2.23 -17.13 9.56
CA ALA A 142 2.35 -18.49 9.05
C ALA A 142 3.54 -18.58 8.10
N THR A 143 4.49 -19.44 8.42
CA THR A 143 5.60 -19.78 7.52
C THR A 143 5.27 -21.04 6.77
N ALA A 144 5.32 -20.99 5.44
CA ALA A 144 5.05 -22.14 4.58
C ALA A 144 6.10 -22.28 3.49
N GLU A 145 6.53 -23.52 3.25
CA GLU A 145 7.27 -23.86 2.03
C GLU A 145 6.31 -23.80 0.84
N VAL A 146 6.74 -23.15 -0.23
CA VAL A 146 5.94 -22.94 -1.43
C VAL A 146 6.28 -24.02 -2.46
N PRO A 147 5.31 -24.88 -2.83
CA PRO A 147 5.57 -25.99 -3.75
C PRO A 147 5.70 -25.52 -5.20
N GLY A 148 6.18 -26.41 -6.07
CA GLY A 148 6.21 -26.20 -7.51
C GLY A 148 7.43 -25.41 -8.00
N GLU A 149 7.48 -25.12 -9.30
CA GLU A 149 8.60 -24.42 -9.96
C GLU A 149 8.43 -22.90 -10.01
N HIS A 150 7.19 -22.42 -9.98
CA HIS A 150 6.83 -21.01 -10.04
C HIS A 150 5.87 -20.67 -8.90
N ALA A 151 5.87 -19.42 -8.44
CA ALA A 151 4.91 -18.94 -7.46
C ALA A 151 4.55 -17.47 -7.72
N VAL A 152 3.33 -17.09 -7.36
CA VAL A 152 2.92 -15.69 -7.20
C VAL A 152 2.94 -15.37 -5.71
N CYS A 153 3.67 -14.34 -5.30
CA CYS A 153 3.72 -13.89 -3.92
C CYS A 153 3.22 -12.44 -3.82
N ALA A 154 2.07 -12.26 -3.18
CA ALA A 154 1.52 -10.94 -2.88
C ALA A 154 2.11 -10.43 -1.57
N MET A 155 3.02 -9.47 -1.67
CA MET A 155 3.81 -8.93 -0.56
C MET A 155 3.13 -7.73 0.07
N LEU A 156 3.13 -7.63 1.39
CA LEU A 156 2.64 -6.45 2.09
C LEU A 156 3.54 -5.24 1.81
N PRO A 157 2.96 -4.04 1.59
CA PRO A 157 3.75 -2.81 1.53
C PRO A 157 4.57 -2.58 2.81
N GLY A 158 5.80 -2.07 2.65
CA GLY A 158 6.79 -1.88 3.69
C GLY A 158 7.62 -3.13 4.02
N ALA A 159 7.55 -4.20 3.22
CA ALA A 159 8.39 -5.38 3.40
C ALA A 159 9.89 -5.12 3.14
N ALA A 160 10.20 -4.09 2.34
CA ALA A 160 11.55 -3.61 2.10
C ALA A 160 11.55 -2.08 1.95
N ALA A 161 12.71 -1.44 2.15
CA ALA A 161 12.83 0.00 1.97
C ALA A 161 12.82 0.35 0.47
N ALA A 162 11.89 1.21 0.04
CA ALA A 162 11.77 1.67 -1.34
C ALA A 162 13.09 2.28 -1.88
N SER A 163 13.85 2.96 -1.02
CA SER A 163 15.15 3.55 -1.38
C SER A 163 16.17 2.53 -1.89
N ALA A 164 16.07 1.26 -1.49
CA ALA A 164 16.96 0.20 -1.95
C ALA A 164 16.61 -0.32 -3.35
N GLY A 165 15.36 -0.14 -3.80
CA GLY A 165 14.91 -0.51 -5.15
C GLY A 165 14.75 0.67 -6.09
N ARG A 166 14.82 1.91 -5.60
CA ARG A 166 14.77 3.13 -6.41
C ARG A 166 16.16 3.46 -6.95
N LYS A 167 16.38 3.16 -8.22
CA LYS A 167 17.64 3.45 -8.92
C LYS A 167 17.32 3.85 -10.35
N SER A 168 17.80 5.02 -10.77
CA SER A 168 17.71 5.42 -12.18
C SER A 168 18.83 4.76 -13.00
N GLY A 169 18.56 4.44 -14.26
CA GLY A 169 19.58 3.89 -15.15
C GLY A 169 19.00 3.42 -16.49
N THR A 170 19.88 3.06 -17.41
CA THR A 170 19.50 2.38 -18.65
C THR A 170 19.33 0.89 -18.37
N THR A 171 18.09 0.44 -18.22
CA THR A 171 17.76 -0.99 -18.06
C THR A 171 17.40 -1.59 -19.44
N PRO A 172 17.96 -2.75 -19.82
CA PRO A 172 17.58 -3.44 -21.04
C PRO A 172 16.07 -3.67 -21.11
N LEU A 173 15.48 -3.32 -22.24
CA LEU A 173 14.05 -3.53 -22.49
C LEU A 173 13.83 -4.83 -23.26
N ARG A 174 12.82 -5.58 -22.85
CA ARG A 174 12.29 -6.73 -23.57
C ARG A 174 10.83 -6.45 -23.87
N GLU A 175 10.53 -6.13 -25.12
CA GLU A 175 9.14 -5.99 -25.56
C GLU A 175 8.46 -7.36 -25.57
N ILE A 176 7.30 -7.43 -24.92
CA ILE A 176 6.42 -8.57 -24.91
C ILE A 176 5.15 -8.18 -25.69
N PRO A 177 4.82 -8.90 -26.79
CA PRO A 177 3.61 -8.61 -27.54
C PRO A 177 2.37 -8.65 -26.64
N ALA A 178 1.50 -7.64 -26.77
CA ALA A 178 0.24 -7.63 -26.05
C ALA A 178 -0.64 -8.82 -26.47
N PRO A 179 -1.31 -9.50 -25.52
CA PRO A 179 -2.27 -10.55 -25.85
C PRO A 179 -3.53 -9.95 -26.51
N ALA A 180 -4.48 -10.80 -26.90
CA ALA A 180 -5.77 -10.33 -27.40
C ALA A 180 -6.55 -9.57 -26.31
N LEU A 181 -6.79 -8.28 -26.55
CA LEU A 181 -7.47 -7.34 -25.64
C LEU A 181 -8.74 -6.70 -26.24
N ASP A 182 -9.26 -7.25 -27.34
CA ASP A 182 -10.38 -6.65 -28.08
C ASP A 182 -11.77 -6.96 -27.46
N SER A 183 -11.85 -7.98 -26.61
CA SER A 183 -13.11 -8.52 -26.07
C SER A 183 -13.17 -8.46 -24.53
N LEU A 184 -12.82 -7.31 -23.96
CA LEU A 184 -12.81 -7.08 -22.52
C LEU A 184 -14.24 -6.88 -21.98
N ARG A 185 -14.54 -7.46 -20.81
CA ARG A 185 -15.86 -7.35 -20.16
C ARG A 185 -15.99 -6.09 -19.30
N MET A 186 -14.87 -5.54 -18.87
CA MET A 186 -14.80 -4.33 -18.07
C MET A 186 -14.20 -3.18 -18.87
N ARG A 187 -14.73 -1.98 -18.65
CA ARG A 187 -14.21 -0.75 -19.25
C ARG A 187 -14.09 0.31 -18.17
N PHE A 188 -12.92 0.93 -18.10
CA PHE A 188 -12.69 2.11 -17.29
C PHE A 188 -13.59 3.26 -17.77
N LYS A 189 -14.36 3.87 -16.85
CA LYS A 189 -15.20 5.04 -17.17
C LYS A 189 -14.56 6.36 -16.78
N ARG A 190 -14.03 6.43 -15.55
CA ARG A 190 -13.35 7.62 -15.01
C ARG A 190 -12.56 7.25 -13.75
N LEU A 191 -11.50 8.01 -13.50
CA LEU A 191 -10.83 8.08 -12.21
C LEU A 191 -11.42 9.29 -11.48
N ILE A 192 -11.85 9.09 -10.25
CA ILE A 192 -12.27 10.19 -9.37
C ILE A 192 -11.09 10.43 -8.44
N GLN A 193 -10.31 11.47 -8.73
CA GLN A 193 -9.27 11.92 -7.83
C GLN A 193 -9.91 12.71 -6.68
N PRO A 194 -9.29 12.74 -5.49
CA PRO A 194 -9.60 13.74 -4.48
C PRO A 194 -9.53 15.14 -5.11
N GLU A 195 -10.39 16.06 -4.68
CA GLU A 195 -10.37 17.42 -5.20
C GLU A 195 -8.98 18.05 -4.96
N ALA A 196 -8.48 18.83 -5.93
CA ALA A 196 -7.21 19.51 -5.79
C ALA A 196 -7.26 20.44 -4.56
N GLY A 197 -6.55 20.07 -3.49
CA GLY A 197 -6.61 20.71 -2.17
C GLY A 197 -7.00 19.77 -1.04
N ASP A 198 -7.52 18.56 -1.34
CA ASP A 198 -7.69 17.51 -0.35
C ASP A 198 -6.33 16.86 -0.04
N VAL A 199 -6.06 16.63 1.24
CA VAL A 199 -4.76 16.19 1.73
C VAL A 199 -4.66 14.68 1.64
N ASP A 200 -3.59 14.17 1.02
CA ASP A 200 -3.26 12.76 1.02
C ASP A 200 -2.64 12.36 2.38
N ILE A 201 -3.50 11.94 3.31
CA ILE A 201 -3.12 11.56 4.67
C ILE A 201 -2.10 10.41 4.74
N THR A 202 -1.87 9.67 3.65
CA THR A 202 -0.84 8.61 3.63
C THR A 202 0.58 9.15 3.59
N ARG A 203 0.75 10.40 3.16
CA ARG A 203 2.05 11.06 2.97
C ARG A 203 2.39 12.08 4.05
N GLU A 204 1.45 12.35 4.94
CA GLU A 204 1.57 13.37 5.97
C GLU A 204 2.38 12.89 7.17
N SER A 205 3.28 13.75 7.66
CA SER A 205 4.12 13.41 8.81
C SER A 205 3.39 13.50 10.15
N VAL A 206 2.32 14.29 10.22
CA VAL A 206 1.51 14.48 11.43
C VAL A 206 0.04 14.43 11.06
N LEU A 207 -0.71 13.60 11.80
CA LEU A 207 -2.16 13.45 11.63
C LEU A 207 -2.89 13.75 12.94
N VAL A 208 -3.93 14.57 12.85
CA VAL A 208 -4.95 14.69 13.90
C VAL A 208 -6.17 13.92 13.42
N SER A 209 -6.45 12.79 14.05
CA SER A 209 -7.53 11.88 13.65
C SER A 209 -8.72 11.97 14.59
N VAL A 210 -9.89 12.26 14.04
CA VAL A 210 -11.12 12.43 14.81
C VAL A 210 -12.05 11.21 14.73
N GLY A 211 -12.64 10.88 15.87
CA GLY A 211 -13.60 9.81 16.03
C GLY A 211 -14.97 10.28 16.47
N ARG A 212 -15.90 9.33 16.57
CA ARG A 212 -17.30 9.58 16.98
C ARG A 212 -17.44 10.35 18.28
N GLY A 213 -16.42 10.34 19.16
CA GLY A 213 -16.41 11.12 20.39
C GLY A 213 -16.56 12.64 20.17
N ILE A 214 -16.34 13.16 18.96
CA ILE A 214 -16.54 14.58 18.61
C ILE A 214 -18.01 15.03 18.66
N GLY A 215 -18.96 14.09 18.60
CA GLY A 215 -20.38 14.37 18.79
C GLY A 215 -21.12 14.90 17.55
N SER A 216 -20.72 16.06 16.99
CA SER A 216 -21.38 16.70 15.84
C SER A 216 -20.39 17.25 14.81
N GLN A 217 -20.88 17.57 13.61
CA GLN A 217 -20.06 18.13 12.53
C GLN A 217 -19.50 19.52 12.88
N ASP A 218 -20.29 20.37 13.56
CA ASP A 218 -19.88 21.73 13.94
C ASP A 218 -18.64 21.73 14.84
N ASN A 219 -18.44 20.65 15.59
CA ASN A 219 -17.30 20.46 16.47
C ASN A 219 -16.00 20.11 15.70
N LEU A 220 -16.05 19.82 14.40
CA LEU A 220 -14.82 19.57 13.63
C LEU A 220 -13.89 20.79 13.61
N ALA A 221 -14.43 21.99 13.75
CA ALA A 221 -13.64 23.22 13.80
C ALA A 221 -12.54 23.20 14.88
N VAL A 222 -12.81 22.61 16.06
CA VAL A 222 -11.78 22.53 17.12
C VAL A 222 -10.63 21.59 16.75
N VAL A 223 -10.92 20.55 15.96
CA VAL A 223 -9.92 19.61 15.45
C VAL A 223 -9.10 20.25 14.35
N GLU A 224 -9.75 20.98 13.44
CA GLU A 224 -9.10 21.71 12.35
C GLU A 224 -8.17 22.80 12.87
N GLU A 225 -8.56 23.53 13.92
CA GLU A 225 -7.73 24.56 14.53
C GLU A 225 -6.43 23.97 15.13
N LEU A 226 -6.54 22.84 15.84
CA LEU A 226 -5.38 22.15 16.37
C LEU A 226 -4.49 21.60 15.25
N ALA A 227 -5.09 21.00 14.21
CA ALA A 227 -4.36 20.48 13.07
C ALA A 227 -3.58 21.59 12.37
N GLN A 228 -4.20 22.76 12.18
CA GLN A 228 -3.53 23.94 11.62
C GLN A 228 -2.36 24.41 12.49
N ALA A 229 -2.53 24.48 13.81
CA ALA A 229 -1.47 24.86 14.73
C ALA A 229 -0.27 23.90 14.70
N LEU A 230 -0.52 22.62 14.44
CA LEU A 230 0.51 21.57 14.33
C LEU A 230 1.14 21.46 12.92
N GLY A 231 0.58 22.14 11.91
CA GLY A 231 0.92 21.84 10.51
C GLY A 231 0.58 20.40 10.11
N ALA A 232 -0.50 19.86 10.68
CA ALA A 232 -0.96 18.50 10.53
C ALA A 232 -2.17 18.41 9.59
N ALA A 233 -2.38 17.23 9.02
CA ALA A 233 -3.61 16.96 8.28
C ALA A 233 -4.67 16.32 9.18
N VAL A 234 -5.93 16.68 8.96
CA VAL A 234 -7.07 16.04 9.61
C VAL A 234 -7.35 14.69 8.95
N SER A 235 -7.54 13.65 9.75
CA SER A 235 -8.04 12.34 9.30
C SER A 235 -9.19 11.90 10.19
N SER A 236 -9.81 10.76 9.90
CA SER A 236 -10.89 10.26 10.76
C SER A 236 -11.07 8.76 10.78
N SER A 237 -11.75 8.29 11.82
CA SER A 237 -12.35 6.96 11.84
C SER A 237 -13.56 6.86 10.90
N ARG A 238 -13.94 5.63 10.54
CA ARG A 238 -15.09 5.34 9.66
C ARG A 238 -16.42 6.00 10.09
N PRO A 239 -16.82 6.05 11.38
CA PRO A 239 -18.05 6.72 11.78
C PRO A 239 -18.22 8.16 11.29
N ILE A 240 -17.14 8.93 11.18
CA ILE A 240 -17.17 10.33 10.69
C ILE A 240 -17.48 10.39 9.19
N VAL A 241 -16.92 9.44 8.42
CA VAL A 241 -17.17 9.31 6.98
C VAL A 241 -18.56 8.76 6.69
N ASP A 242 -19.01 7.77 7.46
CA ASP A 242 -20.36 7.22 7.35
C ASP A 242 -21.44 8.29 7.60
N GLN A 243 -21.13 9.31 8.40
CA GLN A 243 -21.98 10.49 8.64
C GLN A 243 -21.82 11.60 7.59
N GLY A 244 -20.88 11.46 6.65
CA GLY A 244 -20.62 12.43 5.60
C GLY A 244 -19.87 13.69 6.04
N TRP A 245 -19.27 13.69 7.23
CA TRP A 245 -18.61 14.89 7.78
C TRP A 245 -17.21 15.11 7.21
N LEU A 246 -16.52 14.01 6.87
CA LEU A 246 -15.26 14.04 6.11
C LEU A 246 -15.33 13.05 4.94
N PRO A 247 -14.59 13.32 3.85
CA PRO A 247 -14.58 12.42 2.70
C PRO A 247 -13.86 11.11 3.01
N LYS A 248 -14.15 10.07 2.23
CA LYS A 248 -13.54 8.74 2.38
C LYS A 248 -12.00 8.77 2.25
N SER A 249 -11.45 9.74 1.52
CA SER A 249 -10.01 10.01 1.43
C SER A 249 -9.35 10.35 2.77
N ARG A 250 -10.13 10.75 3.79
CA ARG A 250 -9.63 10.99 5.16
C ARG A 250 -9.81 9.79 6.10
N GLN A 251 -10.40 8.69 5.64
CA GLN A 251 -10.68 7.55 6.49
C GLN A 251 -9.42 6.73 6.79
N VAL A 252 -9.13 6.51 8.06
CA VAL A 252 -8.07 5.60 8.51
C VAL A 252 -8.64 4.28 9.02
N GLY A 253 -8.01 3.18 8.60
CA GLY A 253 -8.34 1.82 9.03
C GLY A 253 -8.41 0.82 7.88
N LYS A 254 -8.74 -0.42 8.19
CA LYS A 254 -8.82 -1.57 7.26
C LYS A 254 -9.61 -1.31 5.97
N SER A 255 -10.69 -0.54 6.06
CA SER A 255 -11.55 -0.18 4.90
C SER A 255 -11.30 1.23 4.35
N GLY A 256 -10.34 1.95 4.95
CA GLY A 256 -9.83 3.24 4.52
C GLY A 256 -8.37 3.12 4.12
N LEU A 257 -7.58 4.11 4.50
CA LEU A 257 -6.15 4.19 4.22
C LEU A 257 -5.34 3.68 5.42
N SER A 258 -4.20 3.06 5.11
CA SER A 258 -3.15 2.77 6.11
C SER A 258 -2.15 3.92 6.09
N VAL A 259 -1.82 4.44 7.27
CA VAL A 259 -0.94 5.60 7.45
C VAL A 259 0.20 5.25 8.40
N LYS A 260 1.37 5.86 8.19
CA LYS A 260 2.57 5.68 9.03
C LYS A 260 3.21 7.04 9.36
N PRO A 261 2.47 7.97 9.98
CA PRO A 261 3.01 9.30 10.31
C PRO A 261 4.03 9.20 11.45
N LYS A 262 4.80 10.28 11.64
CA LYS A 262 5.63 10.46 12.83
C LYS A 262 4.77 10.67 14.07
N LEU A 263 3.66 11.39 13.95
CA LEU A 263 2.70 11.61 15.03
C LEU A 263 1.26 11.32 14.55
N TYR A 264 0.56 10.49 15.29
CA TYR A 264 -0.87 10.23 15.15
C TYR A 264 -1.59 10.61 16.45
N LEU A 265 -2.36 11.70 16.42
CA LEU A 265 -3.18 12.17 17.54
C LEU A 265 -4.62 11.67 17.36
N ALA A 266 -5.01 10.66 18.13
CA ALA A 266 -6.36 10.08 18.11
C ALA A 266 -7.28 10.82 19.08
N VAL A 267 -8.27 11.54 18.56
CA VAL A 267 -9.21 12.36 19.34
C VAL A 267 -10.60 11.75 19.29
N GLY A 268 -11.12 11.30 20.44
CA GLY A 268 -12.46 10.73 20.54
C GLY A 268 -12.64 9.44 19.73
N ILE A 269 -11.56 8.69 19.52
CA ILE A 269 -11.54 7.40 18.80
C ILE A 269 -11.48 6.28 19.83
N SER A 270 -12.38 5.30 19.74
CA SER A 270 -12.40 4.16 20.69
C SER A 270 -11.27 3.16 20.46
N GLY A 271 -10.73 3.06 19.23
CA GLY A 271 -9.69 2.09 18.88
C GLY A 271 -10.23 0.73 18.47
N ALA A 272 -11.31 0.68 17.67
CA ALA A 272 -11.74 -0.57 17.06
C ALA A 272 -10.57 -1.24 16.30
N PRO A 273 -10.43 -2.58 16.31
CA PRO A 273 -9.31 -3.27 15.66
C PRO A 273 -9.10 -2.87 14.20
N GLU A 274 -10.19 -2.63 13.46
CA GLU A 274 -10.15 -2.18 12.07
C GLU A 274 -9.53 -0.80 11.92
N HIS A 275 -9.73 0.12 12.88
CA HIS A 275 -9.08 1.43 12.85
C HIS A 275 -7.60 1.31 13.21
N ILE A 276 -7.29 0.56 14.28
CA ILE A 276 -5.92 0.32 14.74
C ILE A 276 -5.06 -0.31 13.64
N GLU A 277 -5.60 -1.26 12.87
CA GLU A 277 -4.90 -1.89 11.74
C GLU A 277 -4.32 -0.86 10.74
N GLY A 278 -5.02 0.26 10.52
CA GLY A 278 -4.58 1.30 9.59
C GLY A 278 -3.57 2.30 10.16
N MET A 279 -3.39 2.39 11.48
CA MET A 279 -2.55 3.44 12.11
C MET A 279 -1.50 2.91 13.10
N ARG A 280 -1.50 1.60 13.39
CA ARG A 280 -0.54 0.98 14.32
C ARG A 280 0.92 1.17 13.92
N GLY A 281 1.19 1.46 12.65
CA GLY A 281 2.53 1.74 12.14
C GLY A 281 3.05 3.16 12.37
N ALA A 282 2.29 4.05 13.05
CA ALA A 282 2.75 5.39 13.40
C ALA A 282 3.90 5.34 14.43
N GLU A 283 4.87 6.24 14.29
CA GLU A 283 6.02 6.29 15.22
C GLU A 283 5.62 6.74 16.62
N LEU A 284 4.69 7.71 16.71
CA LEU A 284 4.15 8.24 17.97
C LEU A 284 2.61 8.27 17.93
N ILE A 285 1.95 7.55 18.83
CA ILE A 285 0.50 7.56 19.01
C ILE A 285 0.15 8.27 20.32
N VAL A 286 -0.66 9.32 20.23
CA VAL A 286 -1.24 10.02 21.38
C VAL A 286 -2.75 9.89 21.32
N ALA A 287 -3.42 9.54 22.42
CA ALA A 287 -4.88 9.35 22.44
C ALA A 287 -5.55 10.23 23.48
N ILE A 288 -6.68 10.83 23.10
CA ILE A 288 -7.58 11.61 23.97
C ILE A 288 -8.95 10.96 23.92
N ASN A 289 -9.43 10.45 25.05
CA ASN A 289 -10.74 9.81 25.15
C ASN A 289 -11.30 9.96 26.56
N THR A 290 -12.61 10.13 26.70
CA THR A 290 -13.27 10.19 28.00
C THR A 290 -13.35 8.82 28.68
N ASP A 291 -13.36 7.73 27.91
CA ASP A 291 -13.45 6.37 28.42
C ASP A 291 -12.05 5.81 28.72
N PRO A 292 -11.64 5.66 30.00
CA PRO A 292 -10.32 5.11 30.35
C PRO A 292 -10.12 3.66 29.89
N SER A 293 -11.20 2.95 29.53
CA SER A 293 -11.15 1.58 29.02
C SER A 293 -11.13 1.49 27.49
N ALA A 294 -11.07 2.62 26.78
CA ALA A 294 -11.06 2.64 25.33
C ALA A 294 -9.84 1.86 24.78
N PRO A 295 -10.05 0.86 23.88
CA PRO A 295 -8.97 0.07 23.28
C PRO A 295 -7.86 0.87 22.58
N ILE A 296 -8.10 2.13 22.21
CA ILE A 296 -7.06 3.00 21.66
C ILE A 296 -5.89 3.17 22.62
N PHE A 297 -6.12 3.10 23.94
CA PHE A 297 -5.07 3.21 24.94
C PHE A 297 -4.15 1.99 24.97
N ASP A 298 -4.57 0.83 24.46
CA ASP A 298 -3.72 -0.37 24.37
C ASP A 298 -2.54 -0.19 23.39
N VAL A 299 -2.66 0.76 22.46
CA VAL A 299 -1.65 1.04 21.43
C VAL A 299 -1.09 2.46 21.50
N ALA A 300 -1.64 3.32 22.37
CA ALA A 300 -1.15 4.68 22.52
C ALA A 300 0.12 4.73 23.36
N HIS A 301 1.11 5.52 22.93
CA HIS A 301 2.30 5.80 23.74
C HIS A 301 1.99 6.80 24.86
N TYR A 302 1.06 7.72 24.61
CA TYR A 302 0.53 8.66 25.61
C TYR A 302 -0.99 8.71 25.55
N GLY A 303 -1.64 8.66 26.71
CA GLY A 303 -3.09 8.71 26.82
C GLY A 303 -3.56 9.81 27.78
N VAL A 304 -4.60 10.54 27.39
CA VAL A 304 -5.28 11.53 28.21
C VAL A 304 -6.74 11.11 28.38
N VAL A 305 -7.12 10.84 29.62
CA VAL A 305 -8.50 10.54 29.98
C VAL A 305 -9.21 11.83 30.37
N SER A 306 -9.83 12.48 29.39
CA SER A 306 -10.50 13.76 29.56
C SER A 306 -11.44 14.06 28.38
N ASP A 307 -12.27 15.08 28.53
CA ASP A 307 -13.07 15.58 27.41
C ASP A 307 -12.14 16.27 26.40
N LEU A 308 -12.32 15.91 25.12
CA LEU A 308 -11.57 16.52 24.03
C LEU A 308 -11.80 18.03 23.96
N PHE A 309 -12.97 18.53 24.37
CA PHE A 309 -13.29 19.96 24.34
C PHE A 309 -12.53 20.76 25.39
N ASP A 310 -12.04 20.12 26.45
CA ASP A 310 -11.14 20.76 27.41
C ASP A 310 -9.68 20.70 26.93
N VAL A 311 -9.29 19.56 26.35
CA VAL A 311 -7.89 19.28 26.00
C VAL A 311 -7.45 19.99 24.72
N LEU A 312 -8.26 19.94 23.65
CA LEU A 312 -7.86 20.46 22.34
C LEU A 312 -7.59 21.96 22.34
N PRO A 313 -8.46 22.82 22.93
CA PRO A 313 -8.19 24.25 22.99
C PRO A 313 -6.92 24.58 23.79
N ALA A 314 -6.75 23.96 24.98
CA ALA A 314 -5.57 24.18 25.82
C ALA A 314 -4.27 23.74 25.12
N LEU A 315 -4.31 22.61 24.40
CA LEU A 315 -3.18 22.13 23.62
C LEU A 315 -2.87 23.07 22.45
N THR A 316 -3.90 23.56 21.75
CA THR A 316 -3.78 24.49 20.63
C THR A 316 -3.14 25.80 21.06
N GLU A 317 -3.60 26.41 22.17
CA GLU A 317 -3.00 27.62 22.74
C GLU A 317 -1.53 27.40 23.10
N LYS A 318 -1.22 26.25 23.72
CA LYS A 318 0.15 25.95 24.13
C LYS A 318 1.08 25.82 22.92
N ILE A 319 0.64 25.14 21.87
CA ILE A 319 1.42 24.99 20.63
C ILE A 319 1.63 26.35 19.96
N LYS A 320 0.58 27.14 19.81
CA LYS A 320 0.67 28.50 19.24
C LYS A 320 1.60 29.41 20.04
N SER A 321 1.71 29.22 21.35
CA SER A 321 2.63 30.01 22.20
C SER A 321 4.11 29.61 22.09
N GLN A 322 4.38 28.42 21.53
CA GLN A 322 5.73 27.87 21.37
C GLN A 322 6.25 27.92 19.93
N ALA A 323 5.37 28.20 18.97
CA ALA A 323 5.68 28.42 17.56
C ALA A 323 6.08 29.89 17.29
#